data_AF-A0A2G6CB65-F1
#
_entry.id   AF-A0A2G6CB65-F1
#
_cell.length_a   1.000
_cell.length_b   1.000
_cell.length_c   1.000
_cell.angle_alpha   90.00
_cell.angle_beta   90.00
_cell.angle_gamma   90.00
#
_symmetry.space_group_name_H-M   'P 1'
#
loop_
_entity.id
_entity.type
_entity.pdbx_description
1 polymer ?
#
loop_
_entity_poly.entity_id
_entity_poly.type
_entity_poly.pdbx_seq_one_letter_code
_entity_poly.pdbx_strand_id
1 'polypeptide(L)'
;MQTETIVATKNCTVCATEFTITDKDLEFYKKVSPSFNGEKIEIPTPTQCPKCRERRRLSFRNERKLYKRKCDFSGKEIISIYSPDKPHKVYDQKNWRSDQRDALEYGRDFDFSKTFSEQFNALFIEVPQSAFLNLRNENSEYNNFISDCKNCYYCYDIIDTEDTLYSTRIKKIQDCVDNFDIVQSNNSYQCIVGDNLRKCYFTYHCQDCNDSQF
;
A
#
# COMPACT_ATOMS: atom_id res chain seq x y z
N MET A 1 -3.25 9.83 -32.52
CA MET A 1 -2.36 9.28 -31.47
C MET A 1 -0.95 9.74 -31.79
N GLN A 2 -0.28 10.48 -30.90
CA GLN A 2 1.12 10.86 -31.14
C GLN A 2 1.97 9.58 -31.11
N THR A 3 2.74 9.35 -32.16
CA THR A 3 3.66 8.21 -32.27
C THR A 3 4.89 8.50 -31.40
N GLU A 4 5.13 7.67 -30.39
CA GLU A 4 6.34 7.77 -29.56
C GLU A 4 7.55 7.23 -30.33
N THR A 5 8.70 7.90 -30.19
CA THR A 5 9.96 7.48 -30.79
C THR A 5 10.87 6.91 -29.71
N ILE A 6 11.45 5.74 -29.97
CA ILE A 6 12.43 5.14 -29.06
C ILE A 6 13.75 5.93 -29.17
N VAL A 7 14.20 6.48 -28.05
CA VAL A 7 15.44 7.28 -27.96
C VAL A 7 16.59 6.43 -27.43
N ALA A 8 16.32 5.45 -26.57
CA ALA A 8 17.34 4.55 -26.05
C ALA A 8 16.77 3.18 -25.63
N THR A 9 17.62 2.16 -25.66
CA THR A 9 17.36 0.84 -25.06
C THR A 9 18.37 0.58 -23.95
N LYS A 10 17.91 0.09 -22.80
CA LYS A 10 18.72 -0.15 -21.61
C LYS A 10 18.49 -1.55 -21.05
N ASN A 11 19.50 -2.10 -20.38
CA ASN A 11 19.40 -3.36 -19.63
C ASN A 11 19.01 -3.10 -18.17
N CYS A 12 18.05 -3.86 -17.65
CA CYS A 12 17.62 -3.76 -16.26
C CYS A 12 18.72 -4.24 -15.31
N THR A 13 19.10 -3.40 -14.35
CA THR A 13 20.11 -3.73 -13.32
C THR A 13 19.74 -4.88 -12.37
N VAL A 14 18.47 -5.32 -12.37
CA VAL A 14 17.97 -6.38 -11.48
C VAL A 14 17.72 -7.71 -12.19
N CYS A 15 17.08 -7.68 -13.37
CA CYS A 15 16.68 -8.88 -14.09
C CYS A 15 17.34 -9.04 -15.46
N ALA A 16 18.27 -8.15 -15.82
CA ALA A 16 18.97 -8.08 -17.11
C ALA A 16 18.08 -7.94 -18.36
N THR A 17 16.75 -7.87 -18.21
CA THR A 17 15.83 -7.66 -19.34
C THR A 17 15.99 -6.27 -19.95
N GLU A 18 15.96 -6.20 -21.27
CA GLU A 18 15.94 -4.95 -22.04
C GLU A 18 14.63 -4.18 -21.86
N PHE A 19 14.73 -2.85 -21.85
CA PHE A 19 13.58 -1.95 -21.87
C PHE A 19 13.94 -0.65 -22.60
N THR A 20 12.93 -0.02 -23.20
CA THR A 20 13.09 1.19 -24.01
C THR A 20 12.79 2.44 -23.20
N ILE A 21 13.36 3.56 -23.65
CA ILE A 21 13.06 4.93 -23.22
C ILE A 21 12.59 5.70 -24.45
N THR A 22 11.43 6.35 -24.36
CA THR A 22 10.86 7.14 -25.46
C THR A 22 11.16 8.63 -25.33
N ASP A 23 10.91 9.38 -26.41
CA ASP A 23 10.97 10.83 -26.41
C ASP A 23 9.97 11.43 -25.41
N LYS A 24 8.78 10.82 -25.28
CA LYS A 24 7.77 11.20 -24.29
C LYS A 24 8.19 10.93 -22.86
N ASP A 25 8.91 9.84 -22.59
CA ASP A 25 9.51 9.61 -21.27
C ASP A 25 10.47 10.76 -20.90
N LEU A 26 11.32 11.20 -21.83
CA LEU A 26 12.26 12.30 -21.59
C LEU A 26 11.56 13.65 -21.41
N GLU A 27 10.54 13.93 -22.21
CA GLU A 27 9.69 15.12 -22.07
C GLU A 27 9.03 15.14 -20.68
N PHE A 28 8.50 14.00 -20.24
CA PHE A 28 7.90 13.84 -18.92
C PHE A 28 8.93 14.07 -17.80
N TYR A 29 10.10 13.43 -17.85
CA TYR A 29 11.13 13.62 -16.82
C TYR A 29 11.56 15.09 -16.75
N LYS A 30 11.77 15.76 -17.88
CA LYS A 30 12.05 17.19 -17.90
C LYS A 30 10.92 18.01 -17.29
N LYS A 31 9.66 17.68 -17.56
CA LYS A 31 8.50 18.39 -17.01
C LYS A 31 8.40 18.26 -15.49
N VAL A 32 8.64 17.08 -14.94
CA VAL A 32 8.51 16.80 -13.49
C VAL A 32 9.80 17.04 -12.70
N SER A 33 10.90 17.37 -13.37
CA SER A 33 12.19 17.66 -12.73
C SER A 33 12.08 18.88 -11.81
N PRO A 34 12.42 18.74 -10.51
CA PRO A 34 12.30 19.82 -9.54
C PRO A 34 13.35 20.90 -9.78
N SER A 35 13.03 22.12 -9.33
CA SER A 35 13.99 23.22 -9.27
C SER A 35 14.30 23.57 -7.83
N PHE A 36 15.58 23.58 -7.46
CA PHE A 36 16.05 24.00 -6.15
C PHE A 36 16.97 25.20 -6.32
N ASN A 37 16.73 26.29 -5.59
CA ASN A 37 17.53 27.52 -5.66
C ASN A 37 17.65 28.11 -7.09
N GLY A 38 16.62 27.94 -7.93
CA GLY A 38 16.64 28.41 -9.32
C GLY A 38 17.35 27.46 -10.30
N GLU A 39 17.98 26.39 -9.82
CA GLU A 39 18.61 25.36 -10.66
C GLU A 39 17.67 24.17 -10.83
N LYS A 40 17.43 23.78 -12.09
CA LYS A 40 16.59 22.62 -12.41
C LYS A 40 17.43 21.34 -12.34
N ILE A 41 17.06 20.44 -11.45
CA ILE A 41 17.74 19.15 -11.28
C ILE A 41 16.99 18.12 -12.11
N GLU A 42 17.61 17.66 -13.21
CA GLU A 42 16.98 16.67 -14.09
C GLU A 42 16.82 15.32 -13.39
N ILE A 43 15.61 14.76 -13.44
CA ILE A 43 15.33 13.40 -12.99
C ILE A 43 15.96 12.42 -14.00
N PRO A 44 16.85 11.52 -13.55
CA PRO A 44 17.51 10.60 -14.46
C PRO A 44 16.53 9.54 -14.99
N THR A 45 16.83 9.06 -16.20
CA THR A 45 16.11 7.92 -16.78
C THR A 45 16.30 6.65 -15.94
N PRO A 46 15.30 5.76 -15.89
CA PRO A 46 15.33 4.59 -15.02
C PRO A 46 16.46 3.63 -15.33
N THR A 47 16.97 2.97 -14.30
CA THR A 47 17.99 1.89 -14.37
C THR A 47 17.38 0.48 -14.26
N GLN A 48 16.06 0.41 -14.07
CA GLN A 48 15.29 -0.81 -13.90
C GLN A 48 14.11 -0.81 -14.87
N CYS A 49 13.77 -1.98 -15.41
CA CYS A 49 12.60 -2.15 -16.26
C CYS A 49 11.30 -1.83 -15.50
N PRO A 50 10.19 -1.51 -16.20
CA PRO A 50 8.91 -1.17 -15.58
C PRO A 50 8.44 -2.17 -14.51
N LYS A 51 8.55 -3.49 -14.78
CA LYS A 51 8.19 -4.55 -13.84
C LYS A 51 9.04 -4.56 -12.56
N CYS A 52 10.34 -4.33 -12.67
CA CYS A 52 11.21 -4.26 -11.49
C CYS A 52 10.95 -2.99 -10.65
N ARG A 53 10.69 -1.85 -11.31
CA ARG A 53 10.29 -0.62 -10.61
C ARG A 53 8.96 -0.81 -9.86
N GLU A 54 8.00 -1.49 -10.49
CA GLU A 54 6.74 -1.84 -9.85
C GLU A 54 6.94 -2.74 -8.63
N ARG A 55 7.68 -3.84 -8.78
CA ARG A 55 8.05 -4.71 -7.65
C ARG A 55 8.72 -3.94 -6.51
N ARG A 56 9.61 -3.01 -6.82
CA ARG A 56 10.26 -2.15 -5.83
C ARG A 56 9.26 -1.24 -5.12
N ARG A 57 8.35 -0.58 -5.84
CA ARG A 57 7.27 0.24 -5.24
C ARG A 57 6.36 -0.58 -4.33
N LEU A 58 6.04 -1.80 -4.75
CA LEU A 58 5.18 -2.71 -4.00
C LEU A 58 5.90 -3.46 -2.87
N SER A 59 7.24 -3.41 -2.80
CA SER A 59 8.01 -4.17 -1.81
C SER A 59 7.70 -3.80 -0.36
N PHE A 60 7.27 -2.56 -0.12
CA PHE A 60 6.85 -2.06 1.20
C PHE A 60 5.35 -2.24 1.46
N ARG A 61 4.60 -2.73 0.47
CA ARG A 61 3.16 -3.02 0.57
C ARG A 61 2.97 -4.52 0.73
N ASN A 62 3.01 -5.01 1.97
CA ASN A 62 2.59 -6.39 2.22
C ASN A 62 1.07 -6.44 2.36
N GLU A 63 0.42 -6.62 1.21
CA GLU A 63 -1.04 -6.62 1.11
C GLU A 63 -1.70 -8.02 1.22
N ARG A 64 -0.94 -9.09 1.43
CA ARG A 64 -1.50 -10.45 1.27
C ARG A 64 -1.05 -11.45 2.33
N LYS A 65 -0.03 -11.13 3.11
CA LYS A 65 0.50 -12.05 4.13
C LYS A 65 0.40 -11.45 5.51
N LEU A 66 -0.37 -12.10 6.37
CA LEU A 66 -0.44 -11.83 7.79
C LEU A 66 0.28 -12.94 8.55
N TYR A 67 0.96 -12.55 9.63
CA TYR A 67 1.81 -13.44 10.42
C TYR A 67 1.43 -13.34 11.89
N LYS A 68 1.35 -14.50 12.56
CA LYS A 68 1.37 -14.56 14.02
C LYS A 68 2.77 -14.26 14.52
N ARG A 69 2.90 -13.29 15.43
CA ARG A 69 4.16 -12.97 16.11
C ARG A 69 3.89 -12.42 17.50
N LYS A 70 4.94 -12.27 18.31
CA LYS A 70 4.84 -11.54 19.58
C LYS A 70 5.06 -10.04 19.35
N CYS A 71 4.32 -9.22 20.07
CA CYS A 71 4.56 -7.79 20.17
C CYS A 71 5.89 -7.57 20.89
N ASP A 72 6.81 -6.85 20.28
CA ASP A 72 8.14 -6.59 20.83
C ASP A 72 8.11 -5.60 22.02
N PHE A 73 6.95 -5.01 22.32
CA PHE A 73 6.73 -4.17 23.51
C PHE A 73 6.08 -4.94 24.66
N SER A 74 4.92 -5.56 24.40
CA SER A 74 4.09 -6.17 25.46
C SER A 74 4.25 -7.68 25.59
N GLY A 75 4.94 -8.33 24.64
CA GLY A 75 5.09 -9.80 24.59
C GLY A 75 3.83 -10.56 24.16
N LYS A 76 2.69 -9.87 23.99
CA LYS A 76 1.41 -10.48 23.59
C LYS A 76 1.46 -11.04 22.18
N GLU A 77 0.72 -12.12 21.93
CA GLU A 77 0.53 -12.61 20.57
C GLU A 77 -0.31 -11.61 19.77
N ILE A 78 0.19 -11.26 18.59
CA ILE A 78 -0.42 -10.31 17.67
C ILE A 78 -0.36 -10.86 16.25
N ILE A 79 -1.25 -10.38 15.39
CA ILE A 79 -1.09 -10.52 13.95
C ILE A 79 -0.34 -9.29 13.43
N SER A 80 0.48 -9.48 12.40
CA SER A 80 1.21 -8.40 11.74
C SER A 80 1.44 -8.66 10.26
N ILE A 81 1.62 -7.58 9.49
CA ILE A 81 2.16 -7.62 8.12
C ILE A 81 3.66 -7.96 8.06
N TYR A 82 4.34 -8.03 9.21
CA TYR A 82 5.76 -8.34 9.30
C TYR A 82 5.97 -9.76 9.81
N SER A 83 6.70 -10.56 9.04
CA SER A 83 7.03 -11.94 9.41
C SER A 83 7.93 -11.98 10.65
N PRO A 84 7.76 -12.96 11.56
CA PRO A 84 8.54 -13.08 12.80
C PRO A 84 10.03 -13.41 12.57
N ASP A 85 10.41 -13.89 11.38
CA ASP A 85 11.80 -14.19 11.02
C ASP A 85 12.62 -12.94 10.62
N LYS A 86 12.00 -11.76 10.58
CA LYS A 86 12.66 -10.50 10.21
C LYS A 86 13.10 -9.73 11.45
N PRO A 87 14.23 -9.00 11.38
CA PRO A 87 14.84 -8.36 12.54
C PRO A 87 14.09 -7.11 13.04
N HIS A 88 13.01 -6.70 12.37
CA HIS A 88 12.26 -5.50 12.73
C HIS A 88 11.49 -5.70 14.03
N LYS A 89 11.60 -4.72 14.94
CA LYS A 89 10.71 -4.61 16.10
C LYS A 89 9.31 -4.22 15.63
N VAL A 90 8.28 -4.90 16.14
CA VAL A 90 6.89 -4.69 15.73
C VAL A 90 5.97 -4.65 16.93
N TYR A 91 5.23 -3.56 17.04
CA TYR A 91 4.33 -3.31 18.17
C TYR A 91 2.87 -3.39 17.74
N ASP A 92 2.00 -3.80 18.65
CA ASP A 92 0.56 -3.62 18.45
C ASP A 92 0.21 -2.13 18.36
N GLN A 93 -0.96 -1.82 17.80
CA GLN A 93 -1.37 -0.44 17.54
C GLN A 93 -1.49 0.41 18.81
N LYS A 94 -1.92 -0.20 19.93
CA LYS A 94 -2.09 0.53 21.19
C LYS A 94 -0.72 0.99 21.70
N ASN A 95 0.27 0.12 21.71
CA ASN A 95 1.63 0.44 22.16
C ASN A 95 2.42 1.26 21.13
N TRP A 96 2.13 1.10 19.83
CA TRP A 96 2.75 1.92 18.79
C TRP A 96 2.30 3.38 18.87
N ARG A 97 1.02 3.64 19.19
CA ARG A 97 0.44 4.99 19.35
C ARG A 97 0.56 5.57 20.76
N SER A 98 1.10 4.83 21.72
CA SER A 98 1.19 5.33 23.09
C SER A 98 2.34 6.32 23.25
N ASP A 99 2.16 7.31 24.12
CA ASP A 99 3.21 8.26 24.52
C ASP A 99 4.17 7.66 25.56
N GLN A 100 4.19 6.33 25.72
CA GLN A 100 5.06 5.65 26.68
C GLN A 100 6.52 5.62 26.26
N ARG A 101 6.86 6.13 25.07
CA ARG A 101 8.21 6.10 24.51
C ARG A 101 8.54 7.44 23.88
N ASP A 102 9.77 7.90 24.11
CA ASP A 102 10.29 9.08 23.45
C ASP A 102 10.92 8.68 22.11
N ALA A 103 10.48 9.32 21.02
CA ALA A 103 11.01 9.07 19.68
C ALA A 103 12.49 9.47 19.55
N LEU A 104 12.98 10.36 20.42
CA LEU A 104 14.37 10.81 20.44
C LEU A 104 15.35 9.74 20.97
N GLU A 105 14.86 8.69 21.65
CA GLU A 105 15.69 7.58 22.13
C GLU A 105 16.43 6.84 21.00
N TYR A 106 15.89 6.85 19.78
CA TYR A 106 16.51 6.22 18.61
C TYR A 106 17.50 7.15 17.87
N GLY A 107 17.65 8.39 18.36
CA GLY A 107 18.57 9.38 17.85
C GLY A 107 20.01 8.89 17.93
N ARG A 108 20.76 9.10 16.84
CA ARG A 108 22.17 8.71 16.73
C ARG A 108 22.92 9.77 15.94
N ASP A 109 24.18 9.98 16.28
CA ASP A 109 25.08 10.80 15.46
C ASP A 109 25.35 10.14 14.11
N PHE A 110 25.56 10.95 13.07
CA PHE A 110 25.86 10.44 11.74
C PHE A 110 27.35 10.12 11.60
N ASP A 111 27.65 8.87 11.25
CA ASP A 111 29.01 8.35 11.04
C ASP A 111 29.39 8.46 9.56
N PHE A 112 30.20 9.46 9.21
CA PHE A 112 30.64 9.69 7.82
C PHE A 112 31.57 8.60 7.27
N SER A 113 32.04 7.66 8.09
CA SER A 113 32.79 6.49 7.61
C SER A 113 31.89 5.40 7.01
N LYS A 114 30.58 5.47 7.24
CA LYS A 114 29.58 4.50 6.75
C LYS A 114 28.66 5.10 5.72
N THR A 115 28.09 4.24 4.87
CA THR A 115 27.08 4.70 3.92
C THR A 115 25.78 5.08 4.62
N PHE A 116 25.02 5.99 4.02
CA PHE A 116 23.68 6.33 4.49
C PHE A 116 22.78 5.08 4.61
N SER A 117 22.83 4.18 3.62
CA SER A 117 21.97 3.00 3.58
C SER A 117 22.23 2.04 4.74
N GLU A 118 23.48 1.86 5.15
CA GLU A 118 23.83 1.02 6.30
C GLU A 118 23.29 1.60 7.61
N GLN A 119 23.52 2.90 7.82
CA GLN A 119 23.08 3.60 9.02
C GLN A 119 21.56 3.68 9.10
N PHE A 120 20.91 3.97 7.97
CA PHE A 120 19.46 4.00 7.86
C PHE A 120 18.85 2.62 8.08
N ASN A 121 19.44 1.55 7.55
CA ASN A 121 18.96 0.19 7.78
C ASN A 121 19.08 -0.20 9.27
N ALA A 122 20.19 0.15 9.93
CA ALA A 122 20.34 -0.07 11.36
C ALA A 122 19.27 0.68 12.18
N LEU A 123 18.97 1.94 11.81
CA LEU A 123 17.88 2.71 12.43
C LEU A 123 16.51 2.07 12.19
N PHE A 124 16.25 1.65 10.95
CA PHE A 124 14.98 1.06 10.56
C PHE A 124 14.68 -0.29 11.24
N ILE A 125 15.72 -1.05 11.58
CA ILE A 125 15.60 -2.29 12.36
C ILE A 125 15.24 -1.98 13.83
N GLU A 126 15.85 -0.94 14.38
CA GLU A 126 15.75 -0.61 15.80
C GLU A 126 14.47 0.14 16.16
N VAL A 127 14.00 1.01 15.26
CA VAL A 127 12.75 1.77 15.41
C VAL A 127 11.57 0.84 15.16
N PRO A 128 10.67 0.67 16.15
CA PRO A 128 9.57 -0.27 16.04
C PRO A 128 8.49 0.18 15.04
N GLN A 129 8.06 -0.77 14.24
CA GLN A 129 7.00 -0.62 13.25
C GLN A 129 5.63 -0.95 13.88
N SER A 130 4.58 -0.30 13.39
CA SER A 130 3.21 -0.71 13.73
C SER A 130 2.90 -2.06 13.07
N ALA A 131 2.27 -2.98 13.79
CA ALA A 131 1.87 -4.27 13.25
C ALA A 131 0.99 -4.20 12.00
N PHE A 132 0.26 -3.09 11.82
CA PHE A 132 -0.61 -2.80 10.67
C PHE A 132 -0.64 -1.30 10.34
N LEU A 133 -1.04 -0.98 9.11
CA LEU A 133 -1.38 0.37 8.68
C LEU A 133 -2.91 0.57 8.78
N ASN A 134 -3.40 1.21 9.85
CA ASN A 134 -4.84 1.42 10.09
C ASN A 134 -5.19 2.91 10.26
N LEU A 135 -6.19 3.41 9.52
CA LEU A 135 -6.83 4.70 9.82
C LEU A 135 -8.28 4.48 10.27
N ARG A 136 -8.48 4.71 11.59
CA ARG A 136 -9.74 4.94 12.35
C ARG A 136 -10.89 3.90 12.20
N ASN A 137 -10.77 2.81 12.98
CA ASN A 137 -11.68 1.65 13.12
C ASN A 137 -12.88 1.87 14.07
N GLU A 138 -13.84 0.92 14.09
CA GLU A 138 -14.43 0.36 15.33
C GLU A 138 -14.97 -1.11 15.19
N ASN A 139 -14.54 -2.01 16.11
CA ASN A 139 -14.85 -3.44 16.35
C ASN A 139 -14.48 -4.53 15.30
N SER A 140 -13.22 -4.55 14.84
CA SER A 140 -12.70 -5.54 13.86
C SER A 140 -11.69 -6.54 14.41
N GLU A 141 -11.70 -7.78 13.90
CA GLU A 141 -10.66 -8.77 14.23
C GLU A 141 -9.49 -8.93 13.20
N TYR A 142 -9.53 -8.56 11.90
CA TYR A 142 -8.32 -8.32 11.03
C TYR A 142 -8.62 -7.49 9.74
N ASN A 143 -7.80 -6.48 9.33
CA ASN A 143 -7.95 -5.61 8.12
C ASN A 143 -6.61 -4.96 7.61
N ASN A 144 -6.51 -4.43 6.37
CA ASN A 144 -5.36 -3.58 5.91
C ASN A 144 -5.64 -2.61 4.71
N PHE A 145 -5.25 -1.32 4.84
CA PHE A 145 -5.58 -0.11 4.03
C PHE A 145 -7.04 0.39 4.21
N ILE A 146 -7.31 1.44 5.01
CA ILE A 146 -8.68 1.81 5.49
C ILE A 146 -8.87 3.35 5.65
N SER A 147 -10.11 3.88 5.62
CA SER A 147 -10.61 5.00 6.47
C SER A 147 -12.12 4.89 6.86
N ASP A 148 -12.45 5.23 8.12
CA ASP A 148 -13.73 5.36 8.88
C ASP A 148 -14.83 4.25 8.74
N CYS A 149 -14.78 3.23 9.62
CA CYS A 149 -15.62 2.00 9.59
C CYS A 149 -16.42 1.74 10.89
N LYS A 150 -17.48 0.88 10.85
CA LYS A 150 -17.93 0.02 11.99
C LYS A 150 -18.37 -1.43 11.60
N ASN A 151 -18.02 -2.40 12.48
CA ASN A 151 -18.15 -3.88 12.55
C ASN A 151 -17.75 -4.79 11.35
N CYS A 152 -16.44 -4.90 11.09
CA CYS A 152 -15.90 -5.71 9.97
C CYS A 152 -15.00 -6.89 10.40
N TYR A 153 -14.93 -7.99 9.63
CA TYR A 153 -13.83 -9.00 9.71
C TYR A 153 -13.29 -9.43 8.31
N TYR A 154 -12.03 -9.06 8.03
CA TYR A 154 -11.11 -9.45 6.93
C TYR A 154 -11.15 -8.72 5.56
N CYS A 155 -11.04 -7.38 5.52
CA CYS A 155 -11.09 -6.60 4.25
C CYS A 155 -9.89 -5.63 4.01
N TYR A 156 -9.55 -5.32 2.73
CA TYR A 156 -8.40 -4.51 2.28
C TYR A 156 -8.77 -3.26 1.41
N ASP A 157 -8.09 -2.12 1.52
CA ASP A 157 -8.20 -0.88 0.68
C ASP A 157 -9.59 -0.13 0.70
N ILE A 158 -10.05 0.44 1.82
CA ILE A 158 -11.45 0.95 2.10
C ILE A 158 -11.52 2.47 2.42
N ILE A 159 -12.62 3.19 2.11
CA ILE A 159 -13.03 4.50 2.72
C ILE A 159 -14.58 4.63 2.94
N ASP A 160 -15.00 4.94 4.19
CA ASP A 160 -16.32 5.26 4.84
C ASP A 160 -17.44 4.18 4.81
N THR A 161 -17.65 3.43 5.92
CA THR A 161 -18.19 2.03 5.93
C THR A 161 -19.17 1.69 7.09
N GLU A 162 -20.08 0.69 6.93
CA GLU A 162 -20.70 -0.10 8.03
C GLU A 162 -21.12 -1.56 7.63
N ASP A 163 -20.82 -2.52 8.53
CA ASP A 163 -21.10 -3.99 8.69
C ASP A 163 -20.69 -5.00 7.57
N THR A 164 -19.46 -5.57 7.64
CA THR A 164 -18.80 -6.33 6.52
C THR A 164 -18.04 -7.63 6.92
N LEU A 165 -17.91 -8.61 6.02
CA LEU A 165 -16.87 -9.68 6.09
C LEU A 165 -16.31 -10.11 4.69
N TYR A 166 -14.97 -10.13 4.55
CA TYR A 166 -14.08 -10.54 3.41
C TYR A 166 -14.14 -9.80 2.03
N SER A 167 -13.47 -8.64 1.79
CA SER A 167 -13.33 -7.97 0.46
C SER A 167 -12.21 -6.90 0.32
N THR A 168 -11.71 -6.62 -0.90
CA THR A 168 -10.54 -5.72 -1.18
C THR A 168 -10.82 -4.63 -2.27
N ARG A 169 -10.50 -3.33 -2.01
CA ARG A 169 -10.75 -2.04 -2.74
C ARG A 169 -12.19 -1.46 -2.71
N ILE A 170 -12.53 -0.54 -1.79
CA ILE A 170 -13.90 0.01 -1.60
C ILE A 170 -13.97 1.50 -1.19
N LYS A 171 -15.00 2.23 -1.68
CA LYS A 171 -15.45 3.57 -1.19
C LYS A 171 -17.00 3.73 -1.12
N LYS A 172 -17.53 4.02 0.09
CA LYS A 172 -18.92 4.34 0.57
C LYS A 172 -20.07 3.31 0.36
N ILE A 173 -20.52 2.64 1.45
CA ILE A 173 -21.26 1.34 1.49
C ILE A 173 -22.47 1.28 2.48
N GLN A 174 -23.39 0.30 2.33
CA GLN A 174 -23.96 -0.51 3.46
C GLN A 174 -24.59 -1.88 3.03
N ASP A 175 -24.35 -2.94 3.83
CA ASP A 175 -24.78 -4.37 3.77
C ASP A 175 -24.42 -5.23 2.54
N CYS A 176 -23.16 -5.69 2.39
CA CYS A 176 -22.74 -6.58 1.28
C CYS A 176 -21.70 -7.65 1.69
N VAL A 177 -21.76 -8.87 1.09
CA VAL A 177 -20.86 -10.03 1.33
C VAL A 177 -20.36 -10.62 -0.01
N ASP A 178 -19.08 -11.02 -0.09
CA ASP A 178 -18.34 -11.63 -1.23
C ASP A 178 -18.24 -10.79 -2.53
N ASN A 179 -17.67 -9.59 -2.49
CA ASN A 179 -17.53 -8.71 -3.67
C ASN A 179 -16.08 -8.30 -3.98
N PHE A 180 -15.77 -7.98 -5.25
CA PHE A 180 -14.43 -7.56 -5.70
C PHE A 180 -14.48 -6.25 -6.50
N ASP A 181 -13.84 -5.18 -6.01
CA ASP A 181 -13.69 -3.85 -6.64
C ASP A 181 -15.03 -3.13 -6.93
N ILE A 182 -15.76 -2.76 -5.86
CA ILE A 182 -17.08 -2.09 -5.93
C ILE A 182 -17.02 -0.67 -5.35
N VAL A 183 -17.68 0.28 -6.04
CA VAL A 183 -17.79 1.68 -5.63
C VAL A 183 -19.27 2.06 -5.44
N GLN A 184 -19.61 2.71 -4.32
CA GLN A 184 -20.95 3.29 -4.05
C GLN A 184 -22.15 2.33 -4.21
N SER A 185 -22.22 1.20 -3.50
CA SER A 185 -23.28 0.19 -3.71
C SER A 185 -23.98 -0.26 -2.41
N ASN A 186 -25.24 -0.73 -2.54
CA ASN A 186 -26.10 -1.11 -1.41
C ASN A 186 -26.81 -2.46 -1.67
N ASN A 187 -26.76 -3.36 -0.69
CA ASN A 187 -27.46 -4.66 -0.68
C ASN A 187 -27.20 -5.52 -1.93
N SER A 188 -25.93 -5.78 -2.24
CA SER A 188 -25.48 -6.51 -3.45
C SER A 188 -24.51 -7.64 -3.11
N TYR A 189 -24.56 -8.75 -3.86
CA TYR A 189 -23.86 -10.00 -3.55
C TYR A 189 -23.19 -10.63 -4.78
N GLN A 190 -21.94 -11.07 -4.63
CA GLN A 190 -21.12 -11.67 -5.69
C GLN A 190 -20.99 -10.83 -6.97
N CYS A 191 -20.85 -9.52 -6.81
CA CYS A 191 -20.56 -8.57 -7.88
C CYS A 191 -19.04 -8.38 -8.06
N ILE A 192 -18.61 -8.33 -9.32
CA ILE A 192 -17.19 -8.17 -9.69
C ILE A 192 -17.08 -6.95 -10.63
N VAL A 193 -16.37 -5.91 -10.18
CA VAL A 193 -16.19 -4.63 -10.87
C VAL A 193 -17.51 -3.92 -11.15
N GLY A 194 -17.90 -2.97 -10.29
CA GLY A 194 -19.15 -2.24 -10.45
C GLY A 194 -19.25 -0.92 -9.70
N ASP A 195 -20.05 0.00 -10.24
CA ASP A 195 -20.20 1.37 -9.75
C ASP A 195 -21.70 1.75 -9.66
N ASN A 196 -22.13 2.24 -8.50
CA ASN A 196 -23.53 2.64 -8.23
C ASN A 196 -24.57 1.52 -8.44
N LEU A 197 -24.41 0.38 -7.74
CA LEU A 197 -25.31 -0.77 -7.82
C LEU A 197 -26.29 -0.82 -6.63
N ARG A 198 -27.56 -1.17 -6.92
CA ARG A 198 -28.59 -1.35 -5.89
C ARG A 198 -29.36 -2.65 -6.11
N LYS A 199 -29.33 -3.56 -5.12
CA LYS A 199 -29.98 -4.89 -5.19
C LYS A 199 -29.54 -5.70 -6.41
N CYS A 200 -28.23 -5.73 -6.66
CA CYS A 200 -27.64 -6.50 -7.76
C CYS A 200 -27.00 -7.81 -7.26
N TYR A 201 -27.15 -8.88 -8.03
CA TYR A 201 -26.67 -10.21 -7.67
C TYR A 201 -25.91 -10.86 -8.84
N PHE A 202 -24.71 -11.37 -8.61
CA PHE A 202 -23.87 -12.12 -9.58
C PHE A 202 -23.36 -11.33 -10.81
N THR A 203 -23.28 -10.00 -10.75
CA THR A 203 -22.97 -9.16 -11.92
C THR A 203 -21.47 -8.94 -12.19
N TYR A 204 -21.10 -8.72 -13.46
CA TYR A 204 -19.72 -8.47 -13.92
C TYR A 204 -19.64 -7.20 -14.81
N HIS A 205 -18.80 -6.21 -14.48
CA HIS A 205 -18.66 -4.91 -15.17
C HIS A 205 -19.98 -4.15 -15.38
N CYS A 206 -20.64 -3.76 -14.29
CA CYS A 206 -21.92 -3.05 -14.34
C CYS A 206 -21.83 -1.66 -13.71
N GLN A 207 -22.53 -0.68 -14.30
CA GLN A 207 -22.61 0.69 -13.81
C GLN A 207 -24.07 1.16 -13.81
N ASP A 208 -24.48 1.89 -12.77
CA ASP A 208 -25.83 2.48 -12.64
C ASP A 208 -26.99 1.47 -12.77
N CYS A 209 -26.82 0.28 -12.17
CA CYS A 209 -27.80 -0.80 -12.26
C CYS A 209 -28.65 -0.92 -11.00
N ASN A 210 -29.93 -1.26 -11.18
CA ASN A 210 -30.89 -1.50 -10.10
C ASN A 210 -31.69 -2.77 -10.38
N ASP A 211 -31.95 -3.56 -9.33
CA ASP A 211 -32.80 -4.77 -9.35
C ASP A 211 -32.44 -5.75 -10.49
N SER A 212 -31.15 -6.04 -10.66
CA SER A 212 -30.62 -6.89 -11.74
C SER A 212 -29.88 -8.09 -11.17
N GLN A 213 -30.10 -9.28 -11.75
CA GLN A 213 -29.46 -10.52 -11.34
C GLN A 213 -29.13 -11.32 -12.59
N PHE A 214 -27.92 -11.89 -12.77
CA PHE A 214 -27.56 -13.04 -13.65
C PHE A 214 -26.09 -13.42 -13.46
#